data_AF-A0A2D6HKL3-F1
#
_entry.id   AF-A0A2D6HKL3-F1
#
_cell.length_a   1.000
_cell.length_b   1.000
_cell.length_c   1.000
_cell.angle_alpha   90.00
_cell.angle_beta   90.00
_cell.angle_gamma   90.00
#
_symmetry.space_group_name_H-M   'P 1'
#
loop_
_entity.id
_entity.type
_entity.pdbx_description
1 polymer ?
#
loop_
_entity_poly.entity_id
_entity_poly.type
_entity_poly.pdbx_seq_one_letter_code
_entity_poly.pdbx_strand_id
1 'polypeptide(L)'
;MTVVTWGLYGVLLHTGQAAMADPENGRYKAFLWVGIAYFLIAVVGPAVLLLAARSDWAMPAGGVLWSLLAGTSGAVGAFCVLLAFGARGHPAAVMSIIFAGAPIVNAIVAMAIHPPAGGFGGLRWQFLAGIALAALGGTLVTLYKPGPAAPAAAAASESDGAQR
;
A
#
# COMPACT_ATOMS: atom_id res chain seq x y z
N MET A 1 9.88 3.70 9.76
CA MET A 1 10.25 2.79 8.65
C MET A 1 9.03 2.26 7.90
N THR A 2 8.08 1.55 8.55
CA THR A 2 6.89 0.99 7.89
C THR A 2 6.08 1.98 7.04
N VAL A 3 5.76 3.16 7.58
CA VAL A 3 5.01 4.20 6.84
C VAL A 3 5.79 4.69 5.61
N VAL A 4 7.11 4.79 5.71
CA VAL A 4 7.96 5.22 4.58
C VAL A 4 8.00 4.16 3.50
N THR A 5 8.26 2.89 3.84
CA THR A 5 8.35 1.80 2.86
C THR A 5 7.02 1.58 2.15
N TRP A 6 5.92 1.62 2.89
CA TRP A 6 4.59 1.53 2.30
C TRP A 6 4.20 2.78 1.53
N GLY A 7 4.54 3.98 1.99
CA GLY A 7 4.30 5.22 1.23
C GLY A 7 5.03 5.23 -0.12
N LEU A 8 6.29 4.77 -0.15
CA LEU A 8 7.07 4.65 -1.38
C LEU A 8 6.56 3.55 -2.30
N TYR A 9 6.02 2.46 -1.76
CA TYR A 9 5.56 1.30 -2.53
C TYR A 9 4.65 1.67 -3.69
N GLY A 10 3.67 2.56 -3.49
CA GLY A 10 2.73 2.95 -4.54
C GLY A 10 3.41 3.66 -5.71
N VAL A 11 4.37 4.55 -5.42
CA VAL A 11 5.16 5.24 -6.44
C VAL A 11 6.08 4.25 -7.16
N LEU A 12 6.80 3.40 -6.42
CA LEU A 12 7.71 2.41 -6.98
C LEU A 12 6.99 1.39 -7.86
N LEU A 13 5.83 0.89 -7.43
CA LEU A 13 5.04 -0.07 -8.19
C LEU A 13 4.48 0.57 -9.45
N HIS A 14 3.85 1.76 -9.35
CA HIS A 14 3.31 2.45 -10.51
C HIS A 14 4.41 2.73 -11.55
N THR A 15 5.57 3.22 -11.11
CA THR A 15 6.74 3.44 -11.99
C THR A 15 7.25 2.13 -12.58
N GLY A 16 7.35 1.07 -11.78
CA GLY A 16 7.76 -0.26 -12.23
C GLY A 16 6.82 -0.82 -13.30
N GLN A 17 5.50 -0.68 -13.13
CA GLN A 17 4.50 -1.08 -14.13
C GLN A 17 4.66 -0.31 -15.44
N ALA A 18 4.83 1.02 -15.37
CA ALA A 18 5.02 1.86 -16.54
C ALA A 18 6.31 1.49 -17.29
N ALA A 19 7.39 1.19 -16.55
CA ALA A 19 8.69 0.82 -17.11
C ALA A 19 8.71 -0.57 -17.78
N MET A 20 7.70 -1.43 -17.54
CA MET A 20 7.61 -2.74 -18.21
C MET A 20 7.34 -2.63 -19.71
N ALA A 21 6.92 -1.46 -20.21
CA ALA A 21 6.66 -1.19 -21.63
C ALA A 21 5.72 -2.22 -22.31
N ASP A 22 4.83 -2.84 -21.52
CA ASP A 22 3.89 -3.87 -21.95
C ASP A 22 2.48 -3.46 -21.46
N PRO A 23 1.64 -2.91 -22.36
CA PRO A 23 0.31 -2.41 -21.98
C PRO A 23 -0.64 -3.48 -21.44
N GLU A 24 -0.47 -4.74 -21.85
CA GLU A 24 -1.37 -5.83 -21.49
C GLU A 24 -0.92 -6.50 -20.20
N ASN A 25 0.36 -6.90 -20.13
CA ASN A 25 0.90 -7.77 -19.09
C ASN A 25 1.88 -7.09 -18.14
N GLY A 26 2.30 -5.84 -18.42
CA GLY A 26 3.30 -5.12 -17.63
C GLY A 26 2.94 -5.03 -16.14
N ARG A 27 1.65 -4.93 -15.82
CA ARG A 27 1.16 -4.94 -14.43
C ARG A 27 1.50 -6.25 -13.70
N TYR A 28 1.25 -7.40 -14.33
CA TYR A 28 1.47 -8.70 -13.71
C TYR A 28 2.96 -9.02 -13.66
N LYS A 29 3.73 -8.61 -14.68
CA LYS A 29 5.20 -8.71 -14.67
C LYS A 29 5.81 -7.92 -13.52
N ALA A 30 5.38 -6.67 -13.31
CA ALA A 30 5.84 -5.86 -12.17
C ALA A 30 5.44 -6.50 -10.83
N PHE A 31 4.21 -6.99 -10.70
CA PHE A 31 3.75 -7.64 -9.47
C PHE A 31 4.48 -8.97 -9.19
N LEU A 32 4.87 -9.71 -10.22
CA LEU A 32 5.69 -10.92 -10.07
C LEU A 32 7.02 -10.58 -9.38
N TRP A 33 7.69 -9.50 -9.78
CA TRP A 33 8.91 -9.03 -9.14
C TRP A 33 8.69 -8.58 -7.69
N VAL A 34 7.54 -7.97 -7.38
CA VAL A 34 7.13 -7.72 -5.98
C VAL A 34 6.98 -9.04 -5.21
N GLY A 35 6.37 -10.05 -5.81
CA GLY A 35 6.22 -11.39 -5.23
C GLY A 35 7.57 -12.06 -4.94
N ILE A 36 8.54 -11.95 -5.86
CA ILE A 36 9.92 -12.43 -5.66
C ILE A 36 10.56 -11.70 -4.48
N ALA A 37 10.43 -10.37 -4.40
CA ALA A 37 10.94 -9.60 -3.25
C ALA A 37 10.28 -10.03 -1.93
N TYR A 38 8.97 -10.32 -1.94
CA TYR A 38 8.25 -10.83 -0.77
C TYR A 38 8.77 -12.20 -0.37
N PHE A 39 9.06 -13.10 -1.31
CA PHE A 39 9.68 -14.39 -0.98
C PHE A 39 11.05 -14.20 -0.30
N LEU A 40 11.92 -13.37 -0.88
CA LEU A 40 13.25 -13.11 -0.31
C LEU A 40 13.15 -12.53 1.11
N ILE A 41 12.27 -11.56 1.34
CA ILE A 41 12.18 -10.90 2.64
C ILE A 41 11.35 -11.70 3.65
N ALA A 42 10.22 -12.25 3.26
CA ALA A 42 9.26 -12.90 4.17
C ALA A 42 9.51 -14.40 4.36
N VAL A 43 10.31 -15.05 3.51
CA VAL A 43 10.69 -16.46 3.67
C VAL A 43 12.17 -16.57 4.02
N VAL A 44 13.05 -16.08 3.14
CA VAL A 44 14.50 -16.25 3.34
C VAL A 44 14.99 -15.46 4.56
N GLY A 45 14.53 -14.21 4.74
CA GLY A 45 14.88 -13.38 5.90
C GLY A 45 14.60 -14.07 7.25
N PRO A 46 13.34 -14.41 7.57
CA PRO A 46 12.99 -15.13 8.80
C PRO A 46 13.71 -16.47 8.92
N ALA A 47 13.88 -17.23 7.83
CA ALA A 47 14.60 -18.50 7.88
C ALA A 47 16.06 -18.31 8.35
N VAL A 48 16.77 -17.32 7.81
CA VAL A 48 18.13 -16.99 8.24
C VAL A 48 18.16 -16.57 9.72
N LEU A 49 17.20 -15.75 10.15
CA LEU A 49 17.11 -15.31 11.55
C LEU A 49 16.83 -16.46 12.51
N LEU A 50 15.94 -17.39 12.16
CA LEU A 50 15.62 -18.57 12.97
C LEU A 50 16.81 -19.54 13.05
N LEU A 51 17.53 -19.73 11.94
CA LEU A 51 18.76 -20.51 11.91
C LEU A 51 19.85 -19.88 12.80
N ALA A 52 20.06 -18.57 12.68
CA ALA A 52 21.01 -17.84 13.51
C ALA A 52 20.65 -17.90 15.00
N ALA A 53 19.34 -17.85 15.31
CA ALA A 53 18.82 -17.98 16.67
C ALA A 53 18.80 -19.42 17.20
N ARG A 54 19.15 -20.44 16.39
CA ARG A 54 19.06 -21.87 16.73
C ARG A 54 17.69 -22.26 17.27
N SER A 55 16.63 -21.75 16.66
CA SER A 55 15.24 -22.05 17.05
C SER A 55 14.91 -23.54 16.85
N ASP A 56 14.04 -24.08 17.69
CA ASP A 56 13.59 -25.48 17.68
C ASP A 56 12.51 -25.77 16.60
N TRP A 57 12.17 -24.80 15.75
CA TRP A 57 11.21 -24.90 14.64
C TRP A 57 9.81 -25.41 15.06
N ALA A 58 9.51 -25.44 16.36
CA ALA A 58 8.21 -25.83 16.87
C ALA A 58 7.18 -24.74 16.51
N MET A 59 6.29 -25.05 15.56
CA MET A 59 5.28 -24.11 15.07
C MET A 59 3.88 -24.66 15.33
N PRO A 60 3.18 -24.20 16.40
CA PRO A 60 1.82 -24.63 16.69
C PRO A 60 0.88 -24.36 15.52
N ALA A 61 0.02 -25.33 15.19
CA ALA A 61 -0.86 -25.25 14.01
C ALA A 61 -1.74 -23.99 13.99
N GLY A 62 -2.23 -23.54 15.15
CA GLY A 62 -2.99 -22.29 15.26
C GLY A 62 -2.17 -21.06 14.90
N GLY A 63 -0.91 -20.99 15.33
CA GLY A 63 0.01 -19.91 14.98
C GLY A 63 0.32 -19.91 13.48
N VAL A 64 0.52 -21.08 12.89
CA VAL A 64 0.72 -21.23 11.44
C VAL A 64 -0.51 -20.75 10.66
N LEU A 65 -1.70 -21.20 11.03
CA LEU A 65 -2.94 -20.85 10.34
C LEU A 65 -3.20 -19.34 10.36
N TRP A 66 -3.15 -18.71 11.54
CA TRP A 66 -3.35 -17.26 11.64
C TRP A 66 -2.28 -16.46 10.91
N SER A 67 -1.02 -16.93 10.91
CA SER A 67 0.06 -16.29 10.16
C SER A 67 -0.16 -16.39 8.65
N LEU A 68 -0.64 -17.54 8.16
CA LEU A 68 -0.98 -17.73 6.74
C LEU A 68 -2.17 -16.86 6.33
N LEU A 69 -3.21 -16.76 7.16
CA LEU A 69 -4.34 -15.87 6.91
C LEU A 69 -3.91 -14.39 6.89
N ALA A 70 -3.02 -13.99 7.80
CA ALA A 70 -2.44 -12.66 7.82
C ALA A 70 -1.63 -12.38 6.54
N GLY A 71 -0.74 -13.28 6.13
CA GLY A 71 0.04 -13.14 4.90
C GLY A 71 -0.85 -13.09 3.65
N THR A 72 -1.87 -13.95 3.59
CA THR A 72 -2.83 -14.00 2.48
C THR A 72 -3.63 -12.70 2.36
N SER A 73 -4.14 -12.17 3.48
CA SER A 73 -4.87 -10.90 3.46
C SER A 73 -4.00 -9.73 2.99
N GLY A 74 -2.73 -9.67 3.41
CA GLY A 74 -1.76 -8.71 2.90
C GLY A 74 -1.49 -8.84 1.40
N ALA A 75 -1.28 -10.06 0.91
CA ALA A 75 -1.03 -10.33 -0.51
C ALA A 75 -2.24 -9.98 -1.40
N VAL A 76 -3.45 -10.32 -0.97
CA VAL A 76 -4.70 -9.93 -1.64
C VAL A 76 -4.82 -8.40 -1.68
N GLY A 77 -4.55 -7.71 -0.57
CA GLY A 77 -4.54 -6.25 -0.52
C GLY A 77 -3.56 -5.64 -1.53
N ALA A 78 -2.32 -6.15 -1.58
CA ALA A 78 -1.30 -5.69 -2.52
C ALA A 78 -1.71 -5.93 -3.99
N PHE A 79 -2.36 -7.06 -4.28
CA PHE A 79 -2.91 -7.35 -5.60
C PHE A 79 -4.05 -6.38 -5.97
N CYS A 80 -4.91 -6.01 -5.03
CA CYS A 80 -5.94 -4.99 -5.28
C CYS A 80 -5.34 -3.61 -5.60
N VAL A 81 -4.18 -3.25 -5.03
CA VAL A 81 -3.45 -2.02 -5.43
C VAL A 81 -3.06 -2.07 -6.90
N LEU A 82 -2.56 -3.24 -7.36
CA LEU A 82 -2.22 -3.45 -8.75
C LEU A 82 -3.43 -3.26 -9.68
N LEU A 83 -4.58 -3.83 -9.31
CA LEU A 83 -5.83 -3.69 -10.06
C LEU A 83 -6.31 -2.24 -10.09
N ALA A 84 -6.20 -1.51 -8.97
CA ALA A 84 -6.56 -0.09 -8.90
C ALA A 84 -5.70 0.78 -9.83
N PHE A 85 -4.40 0.51 -9.92
CA PHE A 85 -3.52 1.17 -10.91
C PHE A 85 -3.91 0.80 -12.35
N GLY A 86 -4.25 -0.47 -12.60
CA GLY A 86 -4.79 -0.92 -13.89
C GLY A 86 -6.09 -0.22 -14.30
N ALA A 87 -6.90 0.21 -13.32
CA ALA A 87 -8.10 1.03 -13.52
C ALA A 87 -7.82 2.54 -13.63
N ARG A 88 -6.56 2.94 -13.88
CA ARG A 88 -6.08 4.34 -13.94
C ARG A 88 -6.16 5.09 -12.61
N GLY A 89 -6.12 4.37 -11.48
CA GLY A 89 -6.02 4.97 -10.16
C GLY A 89 -4.69 5.70 -9.96
N HIS A 90 -4.74 6.98 -9.60
CA HIS A 90 -3.54 7.77 -9.30
C HIS A 90 -2.87 7.28 -7.99
N PRO A 91 -1.54 7.08 -7.93
CA PRO A 91 -0.85 6.60 -6.73
C PRO A 91 -1.20 7.36 -5.45
N ALA A 92 -1.21 8.69 -5.49
CA ALA A 92 -1.57 9.49 -4.31
C ALA A 92 -2.99 9.20 -3.79
N ALA A 93 -3.97 8.98 -4.67
CA ALA A 93 -5.34 8.68 -4.26
C ALA A 93 -5.46 7.26 -3.71
N VAL A 94 -4.96 6.27 -4.45
CA VAL A 94 -5.05 4.85 -4.06
C VAL A 94 -4.35 4.64 -2.72
N MET A 95 -3.14 5.16 -2.56
CA MET A 95 -2.37 5.03 -1.33
C MET A 95 -3.05 5.77 -0.18
N SER A 96 -3.54 6.99 -0.40
CA SER A 96 -4.26 7.75 0.63
C SER A 96 -5.47 6.99 1.17
N ILE A 97 -6.32 6.45 0.28
CA ILE A 97 -7.51 5.68 0.67
C ILE A 97 -7.12 4.46 1.51
N ILE A 98 -6.10 3.71 1.08
CA ILE A 98 -5.66 2.49 1.78
C ILE A 98 -5.13 2.83 3.17
N PHE A 99 -4.21 3.79 3.28
CA PHE A 99 -3.54 4.10 4.55
C PHE A 99 -4.42 4.91 5.51
N ALA A 100 -5.38 5.68 5.01
CA ALA A 100 -6.42 6.29 5.83
C ALA A 100 -7.48 5.27 6.27
N GLY A 101 -7.83 4.32 5.40
CA GLY A 101 -8.86 3.32 5.66
C GLY A 101 -8.42 2.17 6.54
N ALA A 102 -7.17 1.73 6.46
CA ALA A 102 -6.66 0.59 7.21
C ALA A 102 -6.83 0.73 8.74
N PRO A 103 -6.52 1.88 9.38
CA PRO A 103 -6.81 2.08 10.79
C PRO A 103 -8.30 1.97 11.15
N ILE A 104 -9.20 2.40 10.25
CA ILE A 104 -10.65 2.37 10.44
C ILE A 104 -11.15 0.92 10.42
N VAL A 105 -10.75 0.15 9.40
CA VAL A 105 -11.09 -1.28 9.31
C VAL A 105 -10.53 -2.04 10.51
N ASN A 106 -9.28 -1.78 10.88
CA ASN A 106 -8.67 -2.41 12.05
C ASN A 106 -9.44 -2.07 13.33
N ALA A 107 -9.84 -0.82 13.53
CA ALA A 107 -10.65 -0.40 14.67
C ALA A 107 -11.98 -1.17 14.74
N ILE A 108 -12.71 -1.25 13.62
CA ILE A 108 -14.01 -1.94 13.55
C ILE A 108 -13.84 -3.43 13.87
N VAL A 109 -12.89 -4.10 13.22
CA VAL A 109 -12.63 -5.53 13.40
C VAL A 109 -12.14 -5.83 14.82
N ALA A 110 -11.23 -5.01 15.36
CA ALA A 110 -10.74 -5.17 16.73
C ALA A 110 -11.87 -5.01 17.75
N MET A 111 -12.76 -4.02 17.60
CA MET A 111 -13.91 -3.85 18.48
C MET A 111 -14.94 -4.98 18.34
N ALA A 112 -15.08 -5.59 17.16
CA ALA A 112 -15.98 -6.70 16.93
C ALA A 112 -15.47 -8.01 17.57
N ILE A 113 -14.17 -8.28 17.46
CA ILE A 113 -13.54 -9.48 18.02
C ILE A 113 -13.29 -9.32 19.53
N HIS A 114 -12.92 -8.12 19.97
CA HIS A 114 -12.64 -7.78 21.36
C HIS A 114 -13.48 -6.56 21.77
N PRO A 115 -14.74 -6.78 22.19
CA PRO A 115 -15.63 -5.71 22.58
C PRO A 115 -15.00 -4.80 23.66
N PRO A 116 -15.11 -3.46 23.51
CA PRO A 116 -14.50 -2.53 24.45
C PRO A 116 -15.08 -2.69 25.86
N ALA A 117 -14.20 -2.62 26.87
CA ALA A 117 -14.60 -2.64 28.28
C ALA A 117 -15.54 -1.46 28.57
N GLY A 118 -16.74 -1.74 29.07
CA GLY A 118 -17.79 -0.73 29.27
C GLY A 118 -18.69 -0.46 28.05
N GLY A 119 -18.57 -1.27 26.98
CA GLY A 119 -19.36 -1.15 25.76
C GLY A 119 -18.97 0.07 24.92
N PHE A 120 -19.77 0.38 23.90
CA PHE A 120 -19.49 1.51 22.99
C PHE A 120 -19.47 2.88 23.69
N GLY A 121 -20.13 3.01 24.85
CA GLY A 121 -20.08 4.21 25.69
C GLY A 121 -18.75 4.41 26.44
N GLY A 122 -17.92 3.37 26.55
CA GLY A 122 -16.57 3.45 27.14
C GLY A 122 -15.49 3.91 26.16
N LEU A 123 -15.84 4.11 24.88
CA LEU A 123 -14.89 4.58 23.88
C LEU A 123 -14.51 6.03 24.14
N ARG A 124 -13.21 6.27 24.25
CA ARG A 124 -12.68 7.63 24.37
C ARG A 124 -13.01 8.42 23.10
N TRP A 125 -13.60 9.60 23.26
CA TRP A 125 -13.98 10.43 22.11
C TRP A 125 -12.79 10.76 21.18
N GLN A 126 -11.56 10.85 21.73
CA GLN A 126 -10.35 11.09 20.93
C GLN A 126 -10.07 9.97 19.91
N PHE A 127 -10.43 8.73 20.25
CA PHE A 127 -10.30 7.60 19.33
C PHE A 127 -11.25 7.74 18.14
N LEU A 128 -12.51 8.10 18.42
CA LEU A 128 -13.51 8.36 17.39
C LEU A 128 -13.13 9.57 16.52
N ALA A 129 -12.62 10.63 17.15
CA ALA A 129 -12.11 11.80 16.44
C ALA A 129 -10.93 11.43 15.53
N GLY A 130 -10.01 10.57 15.98
CA GLY A 130 -8.90 10.07 15.17
C GLY A 130 -9.36 9.31 13.93
N ILE A 131 -10.38 8.44 14.07
CA ILE A 131 -11.00 7.73 12.94
C ILE A 131 -11.61 8.72 11.94
N ALA A 132 -12.35 9.71 12.43
CA ALA A 132 -12.97 10.73 11.59
C ALA A 132 -11.92 11.58 10.85
N LEU A 133 -10.84 11.98 11.55
CA LEU A 133 -9.74 12.74 10.95
C LEU A 133 -8.96 11.93 9.92
N ALA A 134 -8.78 10.62 10.13
CA ALA A 134 -8.17 9.74 9.14
C ALA A 134 -9.04 9.68 7.86
N ALA A 135 -10.35 9.44 8.01
CA ALA A 135 -11.28 9.44 6.88
C ALA A 135 -11.30 10.78 6.13
N LEU A 136 -11.33 11.89 6.87
CA LEU A 136 -11.29 13.23 6.30
C LEU A 136 -9.98 13.49 5.56
N GLY A 137 -8.84 13.25 6.18
CA GLY A 137 -7.53 13.42 5.56
C GLY A 137 -7.37 12.57 4.29
N GLY A 138 -7.81 11.31 4.35
CA GLY A 138 -7.83 10.41 3.21
C GLY A 138 -8.65 10.96 2.03
N THR A 139 -9.82 11.50 2.34
CA THR A 139 -10.75 12.12 1.39
C THR A 139 -10.14 13.38 0.78
N LEU A 140 -9.61 14.30 1.60
CA LEU A 140 -9.01 15.54 1.13
C LEU A 140 -7.84 15.30 0.19
N VAL A 141 -6.91 14.40 0.54
CA VAL A 141 -5.78 14.04 -0.32
C VAL A 141 -6.25 13.40 -1.64
N THR A 142 -7.33 12.63 -1.60
CA THR A 142 -7.90 11.99 -2.80
C THR A 142 -8.55 12.99 -3.75
N LEU A 143 -9.30 13.94 -3.20
CA LEU A 143 -10.04 14.97 -3.95
C LEU A 143 -9.11 16.06 -4.49
N TYR A 144 -8.15 16.51 -3.69
CA TYR A 144 -7.28 17.65 -4.01
C TYR A 144 -5.87 17.24 -4.45
N LYS A 145 -5.69 15.99 -4.91
CA LYS A 145 -4.41 15.57 -5.51
C LYS A 145 -4.07 16.47 -6.70
N PRO A 146 -2.80 16.87 -6.88
CA PRO A 146 -2.39 17.65 -8.04
C PRO A 146 -2.70 16.91 -9.35
N GLY A 147 -3.16 17.65 -10.37
CA GLY A 147 -3.29 17.12 -11.72
C GLY A 147 -1.92 16.82 -12.35
N PRO A 148 -1.89 16.03 -13.44
CA PRO A 148 -0.66 15.86 -14.22
C PRO A 148 -0.11 17.23 -14.63
N ALA A 149 1.20 17.44 -14.50
CA ALA A 149 1.84 18.62 -15.05
C ALA A 149 1.49 18.70 -16.55
N ALA A 150 1.04 19.87 -17.01
CA ALA A 150 0.82 20.08 -18.44
C ALA A 150 2.11 19.74 -19.20
N PRO A 151 2.03 19.05 -20.35
CA PRO A 151 3.20 18.84 -21.18
C PRO A 151 3.85 20.20 -21.43
N ALA A 152 5.15 20.33 -21.15
CA ALA A 152 5.91 21.52 -21.50
C ALA A 152 5.99 21.62 -23.03
N ALA A 153 4.93 22.16 -23.63
CA ALA A 153 4.87 22.46 -25.05
C ALA A 153 5.29 23.91 -25.26
N ALA A 154 6.31 24.08 -26.12
CA ALA A 154 6.71 25.31 -26.80
C ALA A 154 7.54 26.35 -26.02
N ALA A 155 8.74 25.97 -25.55
CA ALA A 155 9.84 26.92 -25.32
C ALA A 155 11.08 26.64 -26.18
N ALA A 156 10.91 25.95 -27.32
CA ALA A 156 12.00 25.62 -28.24
C ALA A 156 11.69 25.89 -29.72
N SER A 157 10.63 26.65 -30.04
CA SER A 157 10.28 26.96 -31.43
C SER A 157 10.36 28.45 -31.79
N GLU A 158 11.15 29.25 -31.07
CA GLU A 158 11.27 30.70 -31.33
C GLU A 158 12.71 31.26 -31.41
N SER A 159 13.74 30.42 -31.53
CA SER A 159 15.13 30.92 -31.71
C SER A 159 15.77 30.66 -33.08
N ASP A 160 15.07 30.08 -34.06
CA ASP A 160 15.64 29.75 -35.38
C ASP A 160 15.05 30.57 -36.55
N GLY A 161 14.37 31.69 -36.26
CA GLY A 161 13.67 32.50 -37.26
C GLY A 161 14.27 33.88 -37.58
N ALA A 162 15.29 34.33 -36.85
CA ALA A 162 15.79 35.71 -36.94
C ALA A 162 17.27 35.76 -37.31
N GLN A 163 17.64 35.22 -38.47
CA GLN A 163 18.91 35.50 -39.17
C GLN A 163 18.82 35.02 -40.64
N ARG A 164 18.13 35.81 -41.48
CA ARG A 164 18.31 35.82 -42.93
C ARG A 164 18.31 37.26 -43.41
#